data_AF-A0A0L8LKC7-F1
#
_entry.id   AF-A0A0L8LKC7-F1
#
_cell.length_a   1.000
_cell.length_b   1.000
_cell.length_c   1.000
_cell.angle_alpha   90.00
_cell.angle_beta   90.00
_cell.angle_gamma   90.00
#
_symmetry.space_group_name_H-M   'P 1'
#
loop_
_entity.id
_entity.type
_entity.pdbx_description
1 polymer ?
#
loop_
_entity_poly.entity_id
_entity_poly.type
_entity_poly.pdbx_seq_one_letter_code
_entity_poly.pdbx_strand_id
1 'polypeptide(L)' 'MALTGHPRLRRVVIAMLLLAPAVGLLSVPWYAGASPRLAGTPFFYWYQLAWVPGCGLCLLAAYALTRHERDDP' A
#
# COMPACT_ATOMS: atom_id res chain seq x y z
N MET A 1 17.24 29.39 -3.98
CA MET A 1 17.06 28.11 -4.68
C MET A 1 15.84 27.43 -4.07
N ALA A 2 14.65 27.88 -4.45
CA ALA A 2 13.39 27.41 -3.87
C ALA A 2 13.07 26.02 -4.43
N LEU A 3 13.04 24.99 -3.58
CA LEU A 3 12.48 23.68 -3.93
C LEU A 3 10.95 23.77 -3.99
N THR A 4 10.46 24.54 -4.96
CA THR A 4 9.04 24.65 -5.26
C THR A 4 8.62 23.41 -6.04
N GLY A 5 8.39 22.32 -5.33
CA GLY A 5 7.83 21.09 -5.87
C GLY A 5 7.88 20.05 -4.77
N HIS A 6 6.77 19.50 -4.28
CA HIS A 6 5.92 18.66 -5.11
C HIS A 6 4.62 18.34 -4.30
N PRO A 7 3.78 19.32 -3.92
CA PRO A 7 2.51 19.05 -3.19
C PRO A 7 1.59 18.10 -3.99
N ARG A 8 1.72 18.12 -5.32
CA ARG A 8 1.02 17.20 -6.23
C ARG A 8 1.57 15.77 -6.13
N LEU A 9 2.88 15.59 -6.08
CA LEU A 9 3.50 14.26 -5.97
C LEU A 9 3.16 13.62 -4.61
N ARG A 10 3.14 14.41 -3.53
CA ARG A 10 2.73 13.93 -2.20
C ARG A 10 1.28 13.44 -2.18
N ARG A 11 0.35 14.20 -2.76
CA ARG A 11 -1.05 13.74 -2.93
C ARG A 11 -1.16 12.50 -3.80
N VAL A 12 -0.37 12.40 -4.87
CA VAL A 12 -0.32 11.20 -5.72
C VAL A 12 0.21 10.00 -4.93
N VAL A 13 1.24 10.17 -4.12
CA VAL A 13 1.76 9.11 -3.24
C VAL A 13 0.71 8.67 -2.23
N ILE A 14 0.02 9.60 -1.55
CA ILE A 14 -1.07 9.27 -0.62
C ILE A 14 -2.21 8.54 -1.33
N ALA A 15 -2.61 9.01 -2.52
CA ALA A 15 -3.65 8.37 -3.32
C ALA A 15 -3.24 6.96 -3.77
N MET A 16 -1.99 6.77 -4.24
CA MET A 16 -1.45 5.45 -4.59
C MET A 16 -1.41 4.52 -3.38
N LEU A 17 -1.08 5.03 -2.20
CA LEU A 17 -0.97 4.26 -0.97
C LEU A 17 -2.35 3.81 -0.44
N LEU A 18 -3.39 4.64 -0.64
CA LEU A 18 -4.78 4.26 -0.40
C LEU A 18 -5.33 3.29 -1.47
N LEU A 19 -4.90 3.44 -2.72
CA LEU A 19 -5.30 2.58 -3.83
C LEU A 19 -4.57 1.22 -3.80
N ALA A 20 -3.38 1.14 -3.24
CA ALA A 20 -2.58 -0.08 -3.14
C ALA A 20 -3.35 -1.26 -2.51
N PRO A 21 -4.03 -1.13 -1.36
CA PRO A 21 -4.84 -2.22 -0.80
C PRO A 21 -6.06 -2.57 -1.64
N ALA A 22 -6.68 -1.60 -2.32
CA ALA A 22 -7.79 -1.87 -3.24
C ALA A 22 -7.32 -2.65 -4.47
N VAL A 23 -6.21 -2.23 -5.10
CA VAL A 23 -5.60 -2.93 -6.24
C VAL A 23 -5.09 -4.32 -5.82
N GLY A 24 -4.58 -4.43 -4.61
CA GLY A 24 -4.19 -5.67 -3.97
C GLY A 24 -5.29 -6.70 -3.86
N LEU A 25 -6.41 -6.31 -3.24
CA LEU A 25 -7.57 -7.19 -3.12
C LEU A 25 -8.26 -7.45 -4.46
N LEU A 26 -8.28 -6.46 -5.37
CA LEU A 26 -8.97 -6.56 -6.66
C LEU A 26 -8.14 -7.25 -7.75
N SER A 27 -6.86 -7.54 -7.50
CA SER A 27 -5.98 -8.33 -8.39
C SER A 27 -6.36 -9.83 -8.43
N VAL A 28 -7.65 -10.15 -8.36
CA VAL A 28 -8.28 -11.47 -8.45
C VAL A 28 -7.74 -12.32 -9.62
N PRO A 29 -7.54 -11.81 -10.85
CA PRO A 29 -7.01 -12.65 -11.93
C PRO A 29 -5.53 -13.03 -11.77
N TRP A 30 -4.75 -12.29 -10.96
CA TRP A 30 -3.34 -12.62 -10.69
C TRP A 30 -3.19 -13.74 -9.64
N TYR A 31 -4.16 -13.94 -8.75
CA TYR A 31 -4.21 -15.06 -7.79
C TYR A 31 -4.90 -16.31 -8.32
N ALA A 32 -5.49 -16.26 -9.52
CA ALA A 32 -6.18 -17.38 -10.16
C ALA A 32 -5.24 -18.56 -10.51
N GLY A 33 -3.92 -18.37 -10.40
CA GLY A 33 -2.96 -19.46 -10.46
C GLY A 33 -2.96 -20.27 -9.16
N ALA A 34 -3.27 -21.57 -9.23
CA ALA A 34 -3.26 -22.52 -8.11
C ALA A 34 -1.86 -22.81 -7.50
N SER A 35 -0.84 -22.05 -7.90
CA SER A 35 0.58 -22.24 -7.62
C SER A 35 1.21 -20.86 -7.41
N PRO A 36 1.70 -20.50 -6.20
CA PRO A 36 2.28 -21.41 -5.21
C PRO A 36 1.42 -21.62 -3.95
N ARG A 37 1.41 -22.86 -3.45
CA ARG A 37 0.94 -23.19 -2.11
C ARG A 37 2.10 -22.99 -1.14
N LEU A 38 1.93 -22.14 -0.13
CA LEU A 38 2.87 -22.05 0.99
C LEU A 38 2.41 -22.99 2.09
N ALA A 39 3.25 -23.96 2.47
CA ALA A 39 2.97 -24.88 3.59
C ALA A 39 1.59 -25.58 3.51
N GLY A 40 1.10 -25.90 2.31
CA GLY A 40 -0.23 -26.50 2.10
C GLY A 40 -1.38 -25.50 2.03
N THR A 41 -1.14 -24.23 2.33
CA THR A 41 -2.15 -23.15 2.28
C THR A 41 -2.25 -22.57 0.86
N PRO A 42 -3.46 -22.49 0.27
CA PRO A 42 -3.67 -21.89 -1.04
C PRO A 42 -3.23 -20.42 -1.11
N PHE A 43 -2.87 -19.96 -2.31
CA PHE A 43 -2.38 -18.60 -2.56
C PHE A 43 -3.26 -17.50 -1.98
N PHE A 44 -4.57 -17.65 -2.17
CA PHE A 44 -5.59 -16.74 -1.68
C PHE A 44 -5.46 -16.40 -0.19
N TYR A 45 -5.28 -17.42 0.66
CA TYR A 45 -5.32 -17.24 2.11
C TYR A 45 -4.09 -16.51 2.64
N TRP A 46 -2.89 -16.95 2.25
CA TRP A 46 -1.67 -16.30 2.74
C TRP A 46 -1.49 -14.91 2.13
N TYR A 47 -2.01 -14.68 0.92
CA TYR A 47 -2.00 -13.36 0.31
C TYR A 47 -2.94 -12.38 1.04
N GLN A 48 -4.15 -12.79 1.39
CA GLN A 48 -5.03 -11.97 2.26
C GLN A 48 -4.38 -11.70 3.62
N LEU A 49 -3.68 -12.68 4.18
CA LEU A 49 -2.98 -12.54 5.45
C LEU A 49 -1.78 -11.59 5.35
N ALA A 50 -1.06 -11.59 4.22
CA ALA A 50 0.00 -10.62 3.91
C ALA A 50 -0.53 -9.20 3.68
N TRP A 51 -1.79 -9.05 3.23
CA TRP A 51 -2.44 -7.74 3.13
C TRP A 51 -2.74 -7.10 4.48
N VAL A 52 -2.88 -7.86 5.56
CA VAL A 52 -3.11 -7.31 6.90
C VAL A 52 -1.98 -6.35 7.32
N PRO A 53 -0.69 -6.76 7.32
CA PRO A 53 0.40 -5.83 7.57
C PRO A 53 0.60 -4.85 6.40
N GLY A 54 0.29 -5.23 5.15
CA GLY A 54 0.37 -4.34 3.98
C GLY A 54 -0.49 -3.09 4.12
N CYS A 55 -1.76 -3.25 4.53
CA CYS A 55 -2.67 -2.14 4.83
C CYS A 55 -2.14 -1.27 5.98
N GLY A 56 -1.61 -1.90 7.04
CA GLY A 56 -0.98 -1.18 8.16
C GLY A 56 0.23 -0.35 7.72
N LEU A 57 1.10 -0.91 6.87
CA LEU A 57 2.25 -0.20 6.30
C LEU A 57 1.81 0.97 5.42
N CYS A 58 0.77 0.77 4.59
CA CYS A 58 0.19 1.83 3.77
C CYS A 58 -0.36 2.96 4.64
N LEU A 59 -1.09 2.63 5.70
CA LEU A 59 -1.61 3.64 6.63
C LEU A 59 -0.48 4.35 7.39
N LEU A 60 0.55 3.61 7.84
CA LEU A 60 1.71 4.17 8.52
C LEU A 60 2.50 5.11 7.61
N ALA A 61 2.72 4.74 6.36
CA ALA A 61 3.41 5.60 5.40
C ALA A 61 2.56 6.85 5.05
N ALA A 62 1.23 6.72 4.94
CA ALA A 62 0.34 7.88 4.77
C ALA A 62 0.40 8.81 5.99
N TYR A 63 0.39 8.22 7.18
CA TYR A 63 0.47 8.93 8.45
C TYR A 63 1.81 9.64 8.63
N ALA A 64 2.94 8.97 8.36
CA ALA A 64 4.28 9.54 8.43
C ALA A 64 4.43 10.72 7.46
N LEU A 65 3.92 10.57 6.24
CA LEU A 65 3.95 11.61 5.21
C LEU A 65 3.09 12.82 5.59
N THR A 66 1.95 12.60 6.25
CA THR A 66 1.09 13.68 6.77
C THR A 66 1.66 14.33 8.03
N ARG A 67 2.35 13.57 8.88
CA ARG A 67 2.99 14.10 10.09
C ARG A 67 4.17 15.02 9.76
N HIS A 68 4.88 14.76 8.67
CA HIS A 68 5.96 15.61 8.19
C HIS A 68 5.50 17.05 7.88
N GLU A 69 4.21 17.28 7.61
CA GLU A 69 3.60 18.62 7.42
C GLU A 69 3.32 19.37 8.73
N ARG A 70 3.25 18.67 9.88
CA ARG A 70 3.00 19.28 11.19
C ARG A 70 4.27 19.66 11.95
N ASP A 71 5.41 19.11 11.53
CA ASP A 71 6.74 19.35 12.12
C ASP A 71 7.57 20.36 11.30
N ASP A 72 7.02 20.97 10.25
CA ASP A 72 7.60 22.16 9.60
C ASP A 72 7.22 23.41 10.45
N PRO A 73 8.18 24.06 11.14
CA PRO A 73 7.95 25.17 12.07
C PRO A 73 7.58 26.51 11.42
#